data_AF-A0A4U6R355-F1
#
_entry.id   AF-A0A4U6R355-F1
#
_cell.length_a   1.000
_cell.length_b   1.000
_cell.length_c   1.000
_cell.angle_alpha   90.00
_cell.angle_beta   90.00
_cell.angle_gamma   90.00
#
_symmetry.space_group_name_H-M   'P 1'
#
loop_
_entity.id
_entity.type
_entity.pdbx_description
1 polymer ?
#
loop_
_entity_poly.entity_id
_entity_poly.type
_entity_poly.pdbx_seq_one_letter_code
_entity_poly.pdbx_strand_id
1 'polypeptide(L)'
;MGCEVHILVRAQHSLWRLDDIKSRIHCWTGDLTEIHSISRAVRQVQPEVVVHLGGGSMGQPWTTDFSHLSASLEVNLHGTLNLIQAISEELV
;
A
#
# COMPACT_ATOMS: atom_id res chain seq x y z
N MET A 1 -10.63 18.37 15.48
CA MET A 1 -9.35 17.67 15.30
C MET A 1 -9.59 16.53 14.33
N GLY A 2 -8.70 16.31 13.37
CA GLY A 2 -8.79 15.24 12.38
C GLY A 2 -7.39 14.86 11.92
N CYS A 3 -7.25 13.72 11.24
CA CYS A 3 -5.97 13.25 10.72
C CYS A 3 -5.75 13.76 9.29
N GLU A 4 -4.52 14.14 8.97
CA GLU A 4 -4.08 14.25 7.57
C GLU A 4 -3.88 12.82 7.03
N VAL A 5 -4.59 12.49 5.95
CA VAL A 5 -4.61 11.12 5.42
C VAL A 5 -3.91 11.08 4.09
N HIS A 6 -2.85 10.29 4.03
CA HIS A 6 -2.15 9.95 2.79
C HIS A 6 -2.47 8.51 2.40
N ILE A 7 -2.70 8.28 1.11
CA ILE A 7 -2.87 6.94 0.53
C ILE A 7 -1.79 6.67 -0.50
N LEU A 8 -1.29 5.44 -0.55
CA LEU A 8 -0.41 4.95 -1.61
C LEU A 8 -1.20 3.98 -2.49
N VAL A 9 -1.31 4.26 -3.78
CA VAL A 9 -2.07 3.46 -4.74
C VAL A 9 -1.23 3.11 -5.96
N ARG A 10 -1.43 1.90 -6.50
CA ARG A 10 -0.77 1.49 -7.74
C ARG A 10 -1.17 2.38 -8.91
N ALA A 11 -0.27 2.55 -9.86
CA ALA A 11 -0.54 3.30 -11.07
C ALA A 11 -1.79 2.76 -11.78
N GLN A 12 -2.58 3.66 -12.36
CA GLN A 12 -3.77 3.34 -13.18
C GLN A 12 -4.94 2.67 -12.41
N HIS A 13 -4.89 2.57 -11.08
CA HIS A 13 -6.03 2.09 -10.30
C HIS A 13 -7.16 3.13 -10.24
N SER A 14 -8.41 2.67 -10.42
CA SER A 14 -9.58 3.54 -10.27
C SER A 14 -9.87 3.82 -8.80
N LEU A 15 -9.99 5.12 -8.46
CA LEU A 15 -10.28 5.61 -7.11
C LEU A 15 -11.78 5.85 -6.88
N TRP A 16 -12.66 5.26 -7.69
CA TRP A 16 -14.11 5.54 -7.67
C TRP A 16 -14.75 5.32 -6.30
N ARG A 17 -14.31 4.33 -5.52
CA ARG A 17 -14.82 4.07 -4.16
C ARG A 17 -14.47 5.17 -3.16
N LEU A 18 -13.52 6.03 -3.51
CA LEU A 18 -13.03 7.13 -2.67
C LEU A 18 -13.53 8.49 -3.17
N ASP A 19 -14.39 8.54 -4.20
CA ASP A 19 -14.82 9.80 -4.84
C ASP A 19 -15.35 10.83 -3.83
N ASP A 20 -16.17 10.38 -2.88
CA ASP A 20 -16.79 11.22 -1.86
C ASP A 20 -15.79 11.83 -0.86
N ILE A 21 -14.56 11.29 -0.79
CA ILE A 21 -13.53 11.72 0.15
C ILE A 21 -12.24 12.18 -0.54
N LYS A 22 -12.19 12.23 -1.88
CA LYS A 22 -10.98 12.59 -2.65
C LYS A 22 -10.38 13.94 -2.26
N SER A 23 -11.21 14.93 -1.93
CA SER A 23 -10.74 16.26 -1.51
C SER A 23 -10.13 16.29 -0.11
N ARG A 24 -10.24 15.19 0.64
CA ARG A 24 -9.81 15.07 2.04
C ARG A 24 -8.60 14.16 2.23
N ILE A 25 -8.06 13.62 1.14
CA ILE A 25 -6.94 12.69 1.16
C ILE A 25 -5.85 13.11 0.17
N HIS A 26 -4.61 12.83 0.51
CA HIS A 26 -3.46 13.05 -0.37
C HIS A 26 -3.08 11.73 -1.04
N CYS A 27 -3.07 11.71 -2.37
CA CYS A 27 -2.85 10.50 -3.14
C CYS A 27 -1.42 10.42 -3.66
N TRP A 28 -0.74 9.32 -3.35
CA TRP A 28 0.58 8.96 -3.85
C TRP A 28 0.46 7.77 -4.80
N THR A 29 1.19 7.83 -5.91
CA THR A 29 1.29 6.69 -6.83
C THR A 29 2.53 5.86 -6.49
N GLY A 30 2.36 4.55 -6.31
CA GLY A 30 3.47 3.62 -6.08
C GLY A 30 2.98 2.19 -5.86
N ASP A 31 3.92 1.25 -5.82
CA ASP A 31 3.64 -0.16 -5.53
C ASP A 31 4.28 -0.56 -4.20
N LEU A 32 3.56 -1.36 -3.42
CA LEU A 32 4.07 -1.88 -2.14
C LEU A 32 5.16 -2.93 -2.35
N THR A 33 5.20 -3.58 -3.50
CA THR A 33 6.26 -4.54 -3.84
C THR A 33 7.58 -3.84 -4.19
N GLU A 34 7.55 -2.52 -4.39
CA GLU A 34 8.69 -1.70 -4.81
C GLU A 34 9.16 -0.79 -3.68
N ILE A 35 10.20 -1.20 -2.94
CA ILE A 35 10.70 -0.50 -1.76
C ILE A 35 10.91 1.00 -1.97
N HIS A 36 11.47 1.41 -3.12
CA HIS A 36 11.72 2.83 -3.43
C HIS A 36 10.44 3.69 -3.49
N SER A 37 9.32 3.09 -3.89
CA SER A 37 8.01 3.77 -3.90
C SER A 37 7.57 4.07 -2.47
N ILE A 38 7.73 3.09 -1.57
CA ILE A 38 7.36 3.20 -0.17
C ILE A 38 8.30 4.17 0.55
N SER A 39 9.62 4.00 0.43
CA SER A 39 10.61 4.86 1.10
C SER A 39 10.41 6.33 0.75
N ARG A 40 10.08 6.64 -0.52
CA ARG A 40 9.77 8.03 -0.92
C ARG A 40 8.55 8.57 -0.17
N ALA A 41 7.47 7.80 -0.12
CA ALA A 41 6.24 8.22 0.55
C ALA A 41 6.46 8.38 2.06
N VAL A 42 7.11 7.41 2.73
CA VAL A 42 7.42 7.48 4.16
C VAL A 42 8.30 8.70 4.47
N ARG A 43 9.37 8.93 3.70
CA ARG A 43 10.26 10.09 3.86
C ARG A 43 9.53 11.42 3.76
N GLN A 44 8.64 11.56 2.78
CA GLN A 44 7.97 12.83 2.50
C GLN A 44 6.76 13.08 3.42
N VAL A 45 6.07 12.02 3.84
CA VAL A 45 4.89 12.12 4.70
C VAL A 45 5.27 12.16 6.19
N GLN A 46 6.34 11.47 6.59
CA GLN A 46 6.71 11.27 8.01
C GLN A 46 5.50 10.81 8.86
N PRO A 47 4.86 9.68 8.51
CA PRO A 47 3.58 9.29 9.10
C PRO A 47 3.71 8.89 10.57
N GLU A 48 2.82 9.40 11.42
CA GLU A 48 2.69 8.96 12.83
C GLU A 48 2.03 7.58 12.95
N VAL A 49 1.13 7.25 12.01
CA VAL A 49 0.39 5.99 11.99
C VAL A 49 0.38 5.45 10.57
N VAL A 50 0.69 4.17 10.42
CA VAL A 50 0.65 3.47 9.13
C VAL A 50 -0.36 2.32 9.20
N VAL A 51 -1.27 2.29 8.24
CA VAL A 51 -2.29 1.25 8.09
C VAL A 51 -2.05 0.49 6.78
N HIS A 52 -1.57 -0.74 6.87
CA HIS A 52 -1.43 -1.60 5.70
C HIS A 52 -2.75 -2.34 5.43
N LEU A 53 -3.47 -1.89 4.40
CA LEU A 53 -4.68 -2.54 3.92
C LEU A 53 -4.27 -3.56 2.85
N GLY A 54 -4.39 -4.84 3.18
CA GLY A 54 -4.03 -5.94 2.28
C GLY A 54 -4.73 -5.86 0.92
N GLY A 55 -4.07 -6.37 -0.13
CA GLY A 55 -4.53 -6.28 -1.52
C GLY A 55 -4.57 -7.64 -2.22
N GLY A 56 -5.41 -7.77 -3.25
CA GLY A 56 -5.32 -8.91 -4.17
C GLY A 56 -5.93 -10.23 -3.71
N SER A 57 -6.90 -10.22 -2.77
CA SER A 57 -7.65 -11.42 -2.39
C SER A 57 -8.53 -11.92 -3.54
N MET A 58 -7.96 -12.71 -4.44
CA MET A 58 -8.67 -13.44 -5.50
C MET A 58 -8.37 -14.95 -5.46
N GLY A 59 -7.93 -15.46 -4.30
CA GLY A 59 -7.76 -16.89 -4.10
C GLY A 59 -9.12 -17.60 -4.22
N GLN A 60 -9.35 -18.26 -5.35
CA GLN A 60 -10.46 -19.19 -5.50
C GLN A 60 -10.07 -20.50 -4.80
N PRO A 61 -10.86 -21.02 -3.84
CA PRO A 61 -10.46 -22.16 -3.01
C PRO A 61 -10.20 -23.48 -3.77
N TRP A 62 -10.42 -23.52 -5.09
CA TRP A 62 -10.42 -24.74 -5.90
C TRP A 62 -9.63 -24.62 -7.21
N THR A 63 -8.81 -23.57 -7.38
CA THR A 63 -7.96 -23.42 -8.58
C THR A 63 -6.57 -24.01 -8.37
N THR A 64 -6.03 -24.67 -9.40
CA THR A 64 -4.61 -25.06 -9.47
C THR A 64 -3.71 -23.92 -9.97
N ASP A 65 -4.29 -22.77 -10.29
CA ASP A 65 -3.54 -21.57 -10.67
C ASP A 65 -3.02 -20.85 -9.41
N PHE A 66 -1.75 -21.10 -9.10
CA PHE A 66 -1.06 -20.48 -7.98
C PHE A 66 -0.65 -19.02 -8.24
N SER A 67 -0.80 -18.49 -9.46
CA SER A 67 -0.37 -17.13 -9.79
C SER A 67 -1.07 -16.08 -8.92
N HIS A 68 -2.36 -16.26 -8.64
CA HIS A 68 -3.13 -15.39 -7.76
C HIS A 68 -2.69 -15.48 -6.29
N LEU A 69 -2.33 -16.68 -5.82
CA LEU A 69 -1.79 -16.87 -4.47
C LEU A 69 -0.41 -16.21 -4.36
N SER A 70 0.48 -16.45 -5.32
CA SER A 70 1.80 -15.83 -5.39
C SER A 70 1.68 -14.30 -5.42
N ALA A 71 0.81 -13.74 -6.26
CA ALA A 71 0.56 -12.30 -6.30
C ALA A 71 -0.01 -11.76 -4.98
N SER A 72 -0.85 -12.54 -4.28
CA SER A 72 -1.35 -12.17 -2.95
C SER A 72 -0.23 -12.15 -1.91
N LEU A 73 0.63 -13.17 -1.88
CA LEU A 73 1.77 -13.23 -0.97
C LEU A 73 2.75 -12.09 -1.25
N GLU A 74 3.01 -11.79 -2.52
CA GLU A 74 3.87 -10.69 -2.93
C GLU A 74 3.36 -9.34 -2.39
N VAL A 75 2.07 -9.05 -2.57
CA VAL A 75 1.50 -7.79 -2.12
C VAL A 75 1.39 -7.71 -0.60
N ASN A 76 0.90 -8.78 0.05
CA ASN A 76 0.55 -8.73 1.48
C ASN A 76 1.73 -9.05 2.40
N LEU A 77 2.62 -9.99 2.01
CA LEU A 77 3.77 -10.36 2.83
C LEU A 77 4.98 -9.51 2.45
N HIS A 78 5.42 -9.56 1.20
CA HIS A 78 6.60 -8.79 0.78
C HIS A 78 6.35 -7.29 0.86
N GLY A 79 5.16 -6.82 0.47
CA GLY A 79 4.77 -5.42 0.66
C GLY A 79 4.77 -4.95 2.13
N THR A 80 4.37 -5.81 3.07
CA THR A 80 4.46 -5.50 4.51
C THR A 80 5.92 -5.37 4.96
N LEU A 81 6.80 -6.27 4.51
CA LEU A 81 8.22 -6.22 4.87
C LEU A 81 8.87 -4.92 4.36
N ASN A 82 8.57 -4.51 3.12
CA ASN A 82 9.06 -3.25 2.57
C ASN A 82 8.59 -2.04 3.39
N LEU A 83 7.34 -2.05 3.86
CA LEU A 83 6.78 -1.01 4.70
C LEU A 83 7.52 -0.91 6.05
N ILE A 84 7.71 -2.05 6.72
CA ILE A 84 8.46 -2.12 7.98
C ILE A 84 9.89 -1.63 7.77
N GLN A 85 10.56 -2.07 6.71
CA GLN A 85 11.92 -1.64 6.40
C GLN A 85 11.98 -0.12 6.22
N ALA A 86 11.13 0.44 5.34
CA ALA A 86 11.13 1.87 5.04
C ALA A 86 10.86 2.74 6.28
N ILE A 87 9.94 2.32 7.17
CA ILE A 87 9.67 3.02 8.43
C ILE A 87 10.88 2.90 9.37
N SER A 88 11.46 1.71 9.49
CA SER A 88 12.57 1.47 10.42
C SER A 88 13.83 2.27 10.04
N GLU A 89 14.09 2.44 8.74
CA GLU A 89 15.23 3.22 8.25
C GLU A 89 15.09 4.73 8.53
N GLU A 90 13.88 5.26 8.74
CA GLU A 90 13.64 6.67 9.07
C GLU A 90 13.65 6.93 10.59
N LEU A 91 13.65 5.87 11.41
CA LEU A 91 13.74 5.98 12.88
C LEU A 91 15.20 6.03 13.39
N VAL A 92 16.18 5.86 12.51
CA VAL A 92 17.63 5.87 12.79
C VAL A 92 18.24 7.21 12.41
#